data_AF-A0A6V7I742-F1
#
_entry.id   AF-A0A6V7I742-F1
#
_cell.length_a   1.000
_cell.length_b   1.000
_cell.length_c   1.000
_cell.angle_alpha   90.00
_cell.angle_beta   90.00
_cell.angle_gamma   90.00
#
_symmetry.space_group_name_H-M   'P 1'
#
loop_
_entity.id
_entity.type
_entity.pdbx_description
1 polymer ?
#
loop_
_entity_poly.entity_id
_entity_poly.type
_entity_poly.pdbx_seq_one_letter_code
_entity_poly.pdbx_strand_id
1 'polypeptide(L)'
;ETINEHKKTYVYGQEADLIDMFLTEMYHGKGPEAGYTEDQLLMILNDLFIAGSQTTSVTLDFMFFYSTLHQDVQEKLHKELDAVLGHGRFPQLSDRQL
;
A
#
# COMPACT_ATOMS: atom_id res chain seq x y z
N GLU A 1 -0.68 -15.78 -11.30
CA GLU A 1 -1.69 -15.31 -12.27
C GLU A 1 -1.41 -13.86 -12.67
N THR A 2 -1.39 -12.92 -11.71
CA THR A 2 -1.09 -11.50 -11.92
C THR A 2 0.20 -11.21 -12.69
N ILE A 3 1.35 -11.78 -12.29
CA ILE A 3 2.63 -11.56 -13.01
C ILE A 3 2.53 -11.97 -14.48
N ASN A 4 1.80 -13.06 -14.77
CA ASN A 4 1.64 -13.54 -16.15
C ASN A 4 0.70 -12.64 -16.97
N GLU A 5 -0.26 -11.98 -16.33
CA GLU A 5 -1.13 -11.00 -17.00
C GLU A 5 -0.30 -9.76 -17.37
N HIS A 6 0.44 -9.20 -16.41
CA HIS A 6 1.33 -8.07 -16.67
C HIS A 6 2.33 -8.37 -17.78
N LYS A 7 2.96 -9.55 -17.79
CA LYS A 7 3.85 -9.96 -18.90
C LYS A 7 3.17 -9.99 -20.27
N LYS A 8 1.87 -10.30 -20.34
CA LYS A 8 1.12 -10.33 -21.61
C LYS A 8 0.74 -8.93 -22.09
N THR A 9 0.47 -8.02 -21.17
CA THR A 9 0.02 -6.65 -21.46
C THR A 9 1.13 -5.62 -21.34
N TYR A 10 2.35 -6.04 -21.03
CA TYR A 10 3.48 -5.17 -20.74
C TYR A 10 3.82 -4.27 -21.94
N VAL A 11 3.90 -2.96 -21.68
CA VAL A 11 4.30 -1.94 -22.65
C VAL A 11 5.39 -1.08 -22.01
N TYR A 12 6.59 -1.11 -22.60
CA TYR A 12 7.71 -0.30 -22.14
C TYR A 12 7.38 1.21 -22.18
N GLY A 13 7.65 1.91 -21.08
CA GLY A 13 7.36 3.33 -20.89
C GLY A 13 5.93 3.63 -20.43
N GLN A 14 5.12 2.61 -20.10
CA GLN A 14 3.77 2.74 -19.57
C GLN A 14 3.58 1.90 -18.30
N GLU A 15 4.56 1.95 -17.40
CA GLU A 15 4.55 1.15 -16.18
C GLU A 15 3.45 1.65 -15.22
N ALA A 16 2.49 0.80 -14.90
CA ALA A 16 1.37 1.17 -14.03
C ALA A 16 1.66 0.90 -12.55
N ASP A 17 2.47 -0.11 -12.25
CA ASP A 17 2.74 -0.55 -10.89
C ASP A 17 4.13 -1.20 -10.73
N LEU A 18 4.39 -1.75 -9.54
CA LEU A 18 5.65 -2.38 -9.18
C LEU A 18 6.02 -3.54 -10.11
N ILE A 19 5.04 -4.32 -10.57
CA ILE A 19 5.31 -5.46 -11.46
C ILE A 19 5.84 -4.93 -12.79
N ASP A 20 5.18 -3.95 -13.40
CA ASP A 20 5.63 -3.38 -14.67
C ASP A 20 7.00 -2.70 -14.56
N MET A 21 7.25 -1.98 -13.46
CA MET A 21 8.57 -1.39 -13.18
C MET A 21 9.66 -2.47 -13.06
N PHE A 22 9.34 -3.61 -12.45
CA PHE A 22 10.30 -4.72 -12.35
C PHE A 22 10.51 -5.41 -13.69
N LEU A 23 9.45 -5.61 -14.49
CA LEU A 23 9.54 -6.12 -15.85
C LEU A 23 10.42 -5.21 -16.73
N THR A 24 10.36 -3.90 -16.50
CA THR A 24 11.20 -2.91 -17.19
C THR A 24 12.69 -3.15 -16.92
N GLU A 25 13.06 -3.30 -15.65
CA GLU A 25 14.45 -3.59 -15.29
C GLU A 25 14.92 -4.98 -15.76
N MET A 26 14.01 -5.95 -15.81
CA MET A 26 14.29 -7.29 -16.31
C MET A 26 14.52 -7.33 -17.83
N TYR A 27 13.71 -6.61 -18.62
CA TYR A 27 13.75 -6.68 -20.08
C TYR A 27 14.62 -5.60 -20.74
N HIS A 28 14.73 -4.42 -20.11
CA HIS A 28 15.38 -3.24 -20.70
C HIS A 28 16.43 -2.59 -19.79
N GLY A 29 16.56 -3.04 -18.54
CA GLY A 29 17.51 -2.52 -17.57
C GLY A 29 18.70 -3.45 -17.34
N LYS A 30 19.01 -3.69 -16.06
CA LYS A 30 20.17 -4.49 -15.65
C LYS A 30 20.01 -5.99 -15.92
N GLY A 31 18.78 -6.43 -16.15
CA GLY A 31 18.46 -7.81 -16.54
C GLY A 31 18.63 -8.85 -15.44
N PRO A 32 18.41 -10.14 -15.77
CA PRO A 32 18.39 -11.24 -14.80
C PRO A 32 19.71 -11.44 -14.03
N GLU A 33 20.86 -11.15 -14.65
CA GLU A 33 22.19 -11.26 -14.02
C GLU A 33 22.37 -10.31 -12.83
N ALA A 34 21.60 -9.22 -12.80
CA ALA A 34 21.57 -8.29 -11.67
C ALA A 34 20.48 -8.63 -10.64
N GLY A 35 19.83 -9.79 -10.75
CA GLY A 35 18.80 -10.26 -9.83
C GLY A 35 17.36 -9.94 -10.25
N TYR A 36 17.14 -9.38 -11.45
CA TYR A 36 15.78 -9.15 -11.96
C TYR A 36 15.21 -10.44 -12.58
N THR A 37 14.93 -11.41 -11.72
CA THR A 37 14.30 -12.68 -12.09
C THR A 37 12.85 -12.72 -11.65
N GLU A 38 12.06 -13.59 -12.26
CA GLU A 38 10.67 -13.80 -11.85
C GLU A 38 10.54 -14.31 -10.41
N ASP A 39 11.44 -15.20 -9.98
CA ASP A 39 11.47 -15.67 -8.58
C ASP A 39 11.73 -14.51 -7.62
N GLN A 40 12.63 -13.59 -7.98
CA GLN A 40 12.91 -12.42 -7.15
C GLN A 40 11.71 -11.47 -7.10
N LEU A 41 11.01 -11.26 -8.22
CA LEU A 41 9.76 -10.50 -8.25
C LEU A 41 8.71 -11.13 -7.34
N LEU A 42 8.54 -12.46 -7.40
CA LEU A 42 7.60 -13.18 -6.55
C LEU A 42 7.94 -13.00 -5.06
N MET A 43 9.21 -13.11 -4.69
CA MET A 43 9.67 -12.91 -3.32
C MET A 43 9.39 -11.48 -2.83
N ILE A 44 9.69 -10.47 -3.65
CA ILE A 44 9.42 -9.06 -3.29
C ILE A 44 7.93 -8.81 -3.09
N LEU A 45 7.08 -9.33 -3.98
CA LEU A 45 5.63 -9.18 -3.85
C LEU A 45 5.10 -9.85 -2.58
N ASN A 46 5.63 -11.03 -2.23
CA ASN A 46 5.26 -11.74 -1.02
C ASN A 46 5.67 -10.97 0.24
N ASP A 47 6.92 -10.50 0.28
CA ASP A 47 7.43 -9.71 1.41
C ASP A 47 6.63 -8.43 1.60
N LEU A 48 6.34 -7.70 0.52
CA LEU A 48 5.55 -6.48 0.56
C LEU A 48 4.13 -6.74 1.09
N PHE A 49 3.49 -7.82 0.63
CA PHE A 49 2.13 -8.16 1.05
C PHE A 49 2.08 -8.57 2.52
N ILE A 50 2.97 -9.47 2.96
CA ILE A 50 3.00 -9.95 4.35
C ILE A 50 3.35 -8.79 5.29
N ALA A 51 4.43 -8.06 5.01
CA ALA A 51 4.88 -6.97 5.86
C ALA A 51 3.84 -5.85 5.95
N GLY A 52 3.25 -5.46 4.81
CA GLY A 52 2.22 -4.42 4.78
C GLY A 52 0.92 -4.84 5.46
N SER A 53 0.45 -6.06 5.21
CA SER A 53 -0.84 -6.54 5.75
C SER A 53 -0.81 -6.74 7.25
N GLN A 54 0.20 -7.45 7.78
CA GLN A 54 0.24 -7.80 9.21
C GLN A 54 0.45 -6.57 10.09
N THR A 55 1.40 -5.71 9.74
CA THR A 55 1.74 -4.55 10.58
C THR A 55 0.61 -3.52 10.63
N THR A 56 -0.02 -3.23 9.49
CA THR A 56 -1.13 -2.25 9.43
C THR A 56 -2.39 -2.80 10.11
N SER A 57 -2.75 -4.07 9.88
CA SER A 57 -3.94 -4.68 10.51
C SER A 57 -3.80 -4.71 12.03
N VAL A 58 -2.65 -5.17 12.55
CA VAL A 58 -2.39 -5.19 14.00
C VAL A 58 -2.44 -3.78 14.57
N THR A 59 -1.87 -2.79 13.89
CA THR A 59 -1.92 -1.39 14.35
C THR A 59 -3.36 -0.88 14.46
N LEU A 60 -4.20 -1.17 13.46
CA LEU A 60 -5.61 -0.79 13.48
C LEU A 60 -6.39 -1.53 14.58
N ASP A 61 -6.13 -2.82 14.78
CA ASP A 61 -6.75 -3.61 15.85
C ASP A 61 -6.47 -2.99 17.22
N PHE A 62 -5.21 -2.63 17.50
CA PHE A 62 -4.86 -1.94 18.74
C PHE A 62 -5.51 -0.56 18.84
N MET A 63 -5.52 0.22 17.76
CA MET A 63 -6.18 1.54 17.72
C MET A 63 -7.65 1.44 18.11
N PHE A 64 -8.40 0.53 17.49
CA PHE A 64 -9.82 0.33 17.81
C PHE A 64 -10.02 -0.23 19.21
N PHE A 65 -9.23 -1.24 19.60
CA PHE A 65 -9.29 -1.82 20.93
C PHE A 65 -9.10 -0.77 22.03
N TYR A 66 -8.04 0.04 21.95
CA TYR A 66 -7.82 1.12 22.91
C TYR A 66 -8.93 2.17 22.88
N SER A 67 -9.51 2.48 21.72
CA SER A 67 -10.64 3.41 21.61
C SER A 67 -11.86 2.91 22.40
N THR A 68 -12.12 1.59 22.40
CA THR A 68 -13.22 1.01 23.21
C THR A 68 -13.00 1.18 24.71
N LEU A 69 -11.74 1.15 25.17
CA LEU A 69 -11.37 1.30 26.58
C LEU A 69 -11.31 2.78 27.02
N HIS A 70 -11.06 3.70 26.08
CA HIS A 70 -10.86 5.13 26.35
C HIS A 70 -11.87 5.98 25.57
N GLN A 71 -13.12 5.98 26.03
CA GLN A 71 -14.23 6.67 25.37
C GLN A 71 -14.00 8.20 25.26
N ASP A 72 -13.27 8.81 26.19
CA ASP A 72 -12.91 10.23 26.12
C ASP A 72 -11.95 10.55 24.97
N VAL A 73 -11.04 9.63 24.64
CA VAL A 73 -10.14 9.72 23.49
C VAL A 73 -10.92 9.51 22.20
N GLN A 74 -11.81 8.52 22.17
CA GLN A 74 -12.68 8.26 21.02
C GLN A 74 -13.56 9.47 20.70
N GLU A 75 -14.19 10.10 21.71
CA GLU A 75 -15.01 11.29 21.50
C GLU A 75 -14.21 12.48 20.94
N LYS A 76 -12.98 12.68 21.42
CA LYS A 76 -12.08 13.72 20.89
C LYS A 76 -11.74 13.47 19.42
N LEU A 77 -11.43 12.22 19.06
CA LEU A 77 -11.13 11.82 17.68
C LEU A 77 -12.32 12.11 16.76
N HIS A 78 -13.54 11.75 17.17
CA HIS A 78 -14.74 12.05 16.37
C HIS A 78 -14.95 13.57 16.21
N LYS A 79 -14.80 14.36 17.27
CA LYS A 79 -14.92 15.82 17.22
C LYS A 79 -13.89 16.46 16.28
N GLU A 80 -12.66 15.95 16.28
CA GLU A 80 -11.62 16.42 15.36
C GLU A 80 -11.96 16.11 13.91
N LEU A 81 -12.39 14.87 13.62
CA LEU A 81 -12.84 14.48 12.28
C LEU A 81 -14.02 15.35 11.80
N ASP A 82 -15.02 15.58 12.65
CA ASP A 82 -16.18 16.41 12.31
C ASP A 82 -15.76 17.87 12.06
N ALA A 83 -14.80 18.40 12.82
CA ALA A 83 -14.32 19.78 12.67
C ALA A 83 -13.49 20.00 11.40
N VAL A 84 -12.63 19.03 11.03
CA VAL A 84 -11.72 19.14 9.88
C VAL A 84 -12.39 18.72 8.57
N LEU A 85 -13.17 17.64 8.59
CA LEU A 85 -13.74 17.04 7.38
C LEU A 85 -15.18 17.48 7.12
N GLY A 86 -15.95 17.75 8.18
CA GLY A 86 -17.41 17.87 8.10
C GLY A 86 -18.06 16.60 7.55
N HIS A 87 -19.24 16.74 6.93
CA HIS A 87 -20.04 15.60 6.44
C HIS A 87 -20.12 15.49 4.91
N GLY A 88 -19.36 16.29 4.17
CA GLY A 88 -19.54 16.45 2.71
C GLY A 88 -18.55 15.70 1.83
N ARG A 89 -17.51 15.07 2.39
CA ARG A 89 -16.45 14.42 1.61
C ARG A 89 -15.73 13.32 2.38
N PHE A 90 -15.05 12.45 1.65
CA PHE A 90 -14.13 11.49 2.23
C PHE A 90 -12.81 12.17 2.67
N PRO A 91 -12.10 11.60 3.67
CA PRO A 91 -10.76 12.02 4.06
C PRO A 91 -9.78 11.96 2.88
N GLN A 92 -8.84 12.89 2.84
CA GLN A 92 -7.74 12.96 1.89
C GLN A 92 -6.40 13.07 2.61
N LEU A 93 -5.29 12.70 1.94
CA LEU A 93 -3.96 12.77 2.56
C LEU A 93 -3.55 14.20 2.98
N SER A 94 -4.10 15.22 2.33
CA SER A 94 -3.88 16.62 2.70
C SER A 94 -4.42 16.98 4.09
N ASP A 95 -5.42 16.25 4.60
CA ASP A 95 -6.02 16.51 5.91
C ASP A 95 -5.09 16.17 7.07
N ARG A 96 -4.01 15.41 6.81
CA ARG A 96 -3.04 14.98 7.83
C ARG A 96 -2.14 16.11 8.36
N GLN A 97 -2.00 17.21 7.62
CA GLN A 97 -1.09 18.31 7.97
C GLN A 97 -1.77 19.47 8.74
N LEU A 98 -3.06 19.35 9.01
CA LEU A 98 -3.86 20.34 9.75
C LEU A 98 -3.72 20.15 11.26
#